data_AF-A0A165QFZ2-F1
#
_entry.id   AF-A0A165QFZ2-F1
#
_cell.length_a   1.000
_cell.length_b   1.000
_cell.length_c   1.000
_cell.angle_alpha   90.00
_cell.angle_beta   90.00
_cell.angle_gamma   90.00
#
_symmetry.space_group_name_H-M   'P 1'
#
loop_
_entity.id
_entity.type
_entity.pdbx_description
1 polymer ?
#
loop_
_entity_poly.entity_id
_entity_poly.type
_entity_poly.pdbx_seq_one_letter_code
_entity_poly.pdbx_strand_id
1 'polypeptide(L)'
;MRRQSSSDLECASLHTRSMTSAESTPISKSWPGWVECVHPEGWRYFQKDNIVTDAAPDRQQEVEQHIATIVRTLTDDSYDISVSSSATDPALKTVFVNHELRYASEKMHEVTSSADALTSDRRRIEYWKFMCHYPAHRPLPSGALIMARQLLECYIMDSLRRRSESHAPFRLEQSKELLEYLEKFNGTENGTLMLKETTMGSGVPSRSSAIVELVSWILLTSARHRQLHKYGQRSVHNLQSKSNQHISFLLISAICFGAPRSHLHRTREALSTMKLQGRADAWAEFMDVLHGELGISVLATVVLTAAVSFLAVPGIDNVTIIVTLVTIAFTLASIMTGIYLQWQTGKVRFVDIEPSLAPLLATFFSVPFALLTWGMVLFTSAVLLYSILGYEAQLDTSVGRFGRATYTSVFVFSFVFVCVIGVNVTFFRHLRHNHRQAQQQTDL
;
A
#
# COMPACT_ATOMS: atom_id res chain seq x y z
N MET A 1 35.44 -30.46 -9.97
CA MET A 1 36.02 -29.12 -10.24
C MET A 1 35.37 -28.12 -9.31
N ARG A 2 36.10 -27.70 -8.26
CA ARG A 2 35.72 -26.66 -7.31
C ARG A 2 35.86 -25.29 -7.97
N ARG A 3 34.83 -24.46 -7.88
CA ARG A 3 35.00 -23.00 -7.93
C ARG A 3 34.50 -22.42 -6.62
N GLN A 4 35.46 -22.01 -5.80
CA GLN A 4 35.31 -20.92 -4.84
C GLN A 4 34.91 -19.67 -5.62
N SER A 5 33.86 -18.99 -5.16
CA SER A 5 33.57 -17.62 -5.53
C SER A 5 33.37 -16.85 -4.24
N SER A 6 34.27 -15.90 -4.05
CA SER A 6 34.37 -14.97 -2.93
C SER A 6 33.03 -14.33 -2.63
N SER A 7 32.69 -14.35 -1.35
CA SER A 7 31.69 -13.50 -0.72
C SER A 7 32.27 -12.09 -0.59
N ASP A 8 32.06 -11.28 -1.62
CA ASP A 8 32.28 -9.85 -1.54
C ASP A 8 30.93 -9.20 -1.21
N LEU A 9 30.69 -9.05 0.10
CA LEU A 9 29.71 -8.13 0.65
C LEU A 9 30.17 -6.70 0.28
N GLU A 10 29.72 -6.20 -0.86
CA GLU A 10 29.57 -4.77 -1.09
C GLU A 10 28.47 -4.26 -0.15
N CYS A 11 28.91 -3.93 1.06
CA CYS A 11 28.19 -3.07 1.98
C CYS A 11 28.02 -1.74 1.25
N ALA A 12 26.85 -1.52 0.65
CA ALA A 12 26.47 -0.25 0.08
C ALA A 12 26.64 0.80 1.19
N SER A 13 27.69 1.60 1.03
CA SER A 13 28.01 2.75 1.85
C SER A 13 26.79 3.66 1.83
N LEU A 14 25.95 3.55 2.87
CA LEU A 14 25.31 4.72 3.43
C LEU A 14 26.40 5.76 3.52
N HIS A 15 26.22 6.86 2.80
CA HIS A 15 26.88 8.10 3.16
C HIS A 15 26.56 8.33 4.65
N THR A 16 27.44 7.87 5.53
CA THR A 16 27.93 8.67 6.64
C THR A 16 28.34 9.99 6.00
N ARG A 17 27.33 10.86 5.86
CA ARG A 17 27.53 12.28 5.83
C ARG A 17 28.36 12.52 7.07
N SER A 18 29.66 12.65 6.85
CA SER A 18 30.61 13.07 7.86
C SER A 18 29.94 14.25 8.54
N MET A 19 29.53 14.05 9.79
CA MET A 19 29.20 15.15 10.67
C MET A 19 30.53 15.88 10.87
N THR A 20 30.88 16.71 9.88
CA THR A 20 31.73 17.86 10.10
C THR A 20 31.10 18.56 11.27
N SER A 21 31.75 18.40 12.43
CA SER A 21 31.57 19.13 13.67
C SER A 21 30.81 20.42 13.37
N ALA A 22 29.49 20.37 13.60
CA ALA A 22 28.64 21.52 13.41
C ALA A 22 29.15 22.56 14.39
N GLU A 23 29.87 23.53 13.82
CA GLU A 23 30.24 24.77 14.44
C GLU A 23 29.00 25.26 15.19
N SER A 24 29.10 25.23 16.53
CA SER A 24 28.00 25.52 17.45
C SER A 24 27.48 26.91 17.11
N THR A 25 26.39 26.95 16.36
CA THR A 25 25.80 28.18 15.90
C THR A 25 25.37 28.94 17.15
N PRO A 26 25.77 30.21 17.27
CA PRO A 26 25.73 30.92 18.54
C PRO A 26 24.28 31.16 18.96
N ILE A 27 24.02 30.88 20.24
CA ILE A 27 22.97 31.44 21.08
C ILE A 27 21.64 31.62 20.35
N SER A 28 20.81 30.56 20.41
CA SER A 28 19.36 30.62 20.21
C SER A 28 18.81 31.93 20.77
N LYS A 29 18.46 32.88 19.88
CA LYS A 29 17.67 34.03 20.26
C LYS A 29 16.36 33.48 20.81
N SER A 30 16.21 33.50 22.14
CA SER A 30 14.95 33.18 22.79
C SER A 30 13.93 34.22 22.34
N TRP A 31 13.02 33.83 21.46
CA TRP A 31 11.91 34.69 21.05
C TRP A 31 10.96 34.85 22.24
N PRO A 32 10.55 36.08 22.58
CA PRO A 32 9.77 36.32 23.80
C PRO A 32 8.42 35.59 23.74
N GLY A 33 8.25 34.62 24.65
CA GLY A 33 7.03 33.85 24.83
C GLY A 33 6.95 32.54 24.04
N TRP A 34 7.88 32.27 23.11
CA TRP A 34 7.94 30.99 22.42
C TRP A 34 8.84 30.00 23.17
N VAL A 35 8.31 28.80 23.38
CA VAL A 35 8.99 27.67 23.99
C VAL A 35 9.35 26.68 22.91
N GLU A 36 10.65 26.40 22.75
CA GLU A 36 11.12 25.35 21.87
C GLU A 36 10.85 23.98 22.50
N CYS A 37 10.22 23.11 21.71
CA CYS A 37 9.93 21.73 22.07
C CYS A 37 10.66 20.79 21.10
N VAL A 38 11.09 19.64 21.62
CA VAL A 38 11.74 18.59 20.82
C VAL A 38 10.80 17.39 20.74
N HIS A 39 10.43 17.03 19.52
CA HIS A 39 9.68 15.82 19.22
C HIS A 39 10.52 14.58 19.59
N PRO A 40 9.92 13.45 20.00
CA PRO A 40 10.71 12.25 20.31
C PRO A 40 11.49 11.68 19.11
N GLU A 41 11.04 11.94 17.88
CA GLU A 41 11.80 11.67 16.64
C GLU A 41 12.95 12.68 16.35
N GLY A 42 13.14 13.69 17.20
CA GLY A 42 14.28 14.61 17.18
C GLY A 42 14.09 15.91 16.40
N TRP A 43 12.95 16.12 15.73
CA TRP A 43 12.64 17.40 15.10
C TRP A 43 12.10 18.42 16.12
N ARG A 44 12.18 19.71 15.79
CA ARG A 44 11.87 20.82 16.69
C ARG A 44 10.59 21.54 16.27
N TYR A 45 9.83 22.00 17.25
CA TYR A 45 8.68 22.87 17.04
C TYR A 45 8.58 23.89 18.17
N PHE A 46 7.72 24.89 17.99
CA PHE A 46 7.60 26.01 18.91
C PHE A 46 6.17 26.11 19.42
N GLN A 47 6.04 26.41 20.70
CA GLN A 47 4.77 26.62 21.38
C GLN A 47 4.71 28.01 22.00
N LYS A 48 3.57 28.68 21.90
CA LYS A 48 3.27 29.90 22.64
C LYS A 48 1.80 29.86 23.04
N ASP A 49 1.52 29.77 24.34
CA ASP A 49 0.16 29.58 24.87
C ASP A 49 -0.51 28.34 24.22
N ASN A 50 -1.68 28.51 23.60
CA ASN A 50 -2.43 27.46 22.88
C ASN A 50 -2.06 27.36 21.38
N ILE A 51 -0.94 27.95 20.99
CA ILE A 51 -0.46 27.96 19.60
C ILE A 51 0.75 27.04 19.49
N VAL A 52 0.77 26.19 18.47
CA VAL A 52 1.94 25.42 18.07
C VAL A 52 2.28 25.62 16.60
N THR A 53 3.57 25.63 16.30
CA THR A 53 4.06 25.74 14.93
C THR A 53 5.35 24.96 14.71
N ASP A 54 5.48 24.38 13.53
CA ASP A 54 6.73 23.78 13.02
C ASP A 54 7.51 24.77 12.13
N ALA A 55 7.02 26.00 11.97
CA ALA A 55 7.68 27.02 11.18
C ALA A 55 9.04 27.38 11.79
N ALA A 56 10.01 27.64 10.92
CA ALA A 56 11.34 28.06 11.33
C ALA A 56 11.28 29.38 12.13
N PRO A 57 12.24 29.63 13.05
CA PRO A 57 12.22 30.80 13.94
C PRO A 57 12.09 32.15 13.22
N ASP A 58 12.62 32.26 12.00
CA ASP A 58 12.54 33.45 11.15
C ASP A 58 11.13 33.76 10.65
N ARG A 59 10.25 32.74 10.56
CA ARG A 59 8.85 32.89 10.15
C ARG A 59 7.87 33.04 11.32
N GLN A 60 8.32 33.02 12.57
CA GLN A 60 7.42 33.13 13.73
C GLN A 60 6.62 34.44 13.76
N GLN A 61 7.20 35.55 13.29
CA GLN A 61 6.48 36.82 13.19
C GLN A 61 5.33 36.77 12.17
N GLU A 62 5.51 36.05 11.05
CA GLU A 62 4.46 35.81 10.06
C GLU A 62 3.33 34.96 10.66
N VAL A 63 3.69 33.92 11.42
CA VAL A 63 2.74 33.09 12.17
C VAL A 63 1.94 33.93 13.17
N GLU A 64 2.58 34.80 13.94
CA GLU A 64 1.89 35.69 14.88
C GLU A 64 0.92 36.66 14.19
N GLN A 65 1.32 37.26 13.06
CA GLN A 65 0.46 38.14 12.28
C GLN A 65 -0.75 37.40 11.69
N HIS A 66 -0.52 36.20 11.17
CA HIS A 66 -1.58 35.33 10.64
C HIS A 66 -2.58 34.95 11.74
N ILE A 67 -2.08 34.55 12.89
CA ILE A 67 -2.88 34.16 14.05
C ILE A 67 -3.63 35.36 14.65
N ALA A 68 -3.03 36.55 14.72
CA ALA A 68 -3.71 37.74 15.23
C ALA A 68 -5.00 38.08 14.44
N THR A 69 -5.06 37.69 13.17
CA THR A 69 -6.25 37.81 12.34
C THR A 69 -7.33 36.79 12.72
N ILE A 70 -6.92 35.59 13.15
CA ILE A 70 -7.79 34.46 13.49
C ILE A 70 -8.30 34.54 14.94
N VAL A 71 -7.40 34.82 15.90
CA VAL A 71 -7.65 34.78 17.36
C VAL A 71 -8.71 35.78 17.81
N ARG A 72 -8.99 36.84 17.04
CA ARG A 72 -10.13 37.74 17.33
C ARG A 72 -11.48 37.02 17.42
N THR A 73 -11.57 35.79 16.91
CA THR A 73 -12.79 34.96 16.94
C THR A 73 -12.80 33.89 18.03
N LEU A 74 -11.68 33.68 18.73
CA LEU A 74 -11.45 32.59 19.69
C LEU A 74 -11.13 33.16 21.06
N THR A 75 -12.10 33.12 21.97
CA THR A 75 -11.94 33.57 23.36
C THR A 75 -11.84 32.43 24.37
N ASP A 76 -11.85 31.17 23.92
CA ASP A 76 -11.95 30.01 24.80
C ASP A 76 -10.63 29.22 24.84
N ASP A 77 -10.14 28.95 26.04
CA ASP A 77 -8.92 28.20 26.32
C ASP A 77 -9.04 26.69 25.97
N SER A 78 -10.22 26.25 25.54
CA SER A 78 -10.48 24.87 25.15
C SER A 78 -9.90 24.47 23.78
N TYR A 79 -9.43 25.45 22.99
CA TYR A 79 -8.91 25.25 21.63
C TYR A 79 -7.41 25.49 21.52
N ASP A 80 -6.75 24.60 20.80
CA ASP A 80 -5.37 24.79 20.35
C ASP A 80 -5.34 25.08 18.84
N ILE A 81 -4.36 25.88 18.40
CA ILE A 81 -4.18 26.27 17.01
C ILE A 81 -2.82 25.76 16.54
N SER A 82 -2.84 24.88 15.55
CA SER A 82 -1.63 24.46 14.84
C SER A 82 -1.46 25.30 13.59
N VAL A 83 -0.26 25.87 13.41
CA VAL A 83 0.13 26.54 12.17
C VAL A 83 1.33 25.81 11.59
N SER A 84 1.13 25.11 10.48
CA SER A 84 2.19 24.35 9.81
C SER A 84 2.67 25.06 8.55
N SER A 85 3.99 25.08 8.34
CA SER A 85 4.61 25.57 7.10
C SER A 85 4.91 24.38 6.17
N SER A 86 4.25 24.29 5.02
CA SER A 86 4.61 23.28 4.01
C SER A 86 5.80 23.74 3.18
N ALA A 87 6.69 22.82 2.79
CA ALA A 87 7.76 23.12 1.83
C ALA A 87 7.22 23.39 0.41
N THR A 88 6.05 22.83 0.08
CA THR A 88 5.45 22.94 -1.26
C THR A 88 4.48 24.10 -1.40
N ASP A 89 3.91 24.58 -0.29
CA ASP A 89 2.92 25.64 -0.26
C ASP A 89 3.43 26.76 0.65
N PRO A 90 3.73 27.96 0.10
CA PRO A 90 4.19 29.07 0.92
C PRO A 90 3.12 29.54 1.93
N ALA A 91 1.85 29.24 1.67
CA ALA A 91 0.75 29.62 2.56
C ALA A 91 0.80 28.82 3.87
N LEU A 92 0.66 29.54 4.97
CA LEU A 92 0.54 28.95 6.30
C LEU A 92 -0.77 28.19 6.41
N LYS A 93 -0.68 26.89 6.72
CA LYS A 93 -1.85 26.05 6.94
C LYS A 93 -2.23 26.06 8.40
N THR A 94 -3.48 26.42 8.69
CA THR A 94 -4.01 26.46 10.06
C THR A 94 -4.94 25.28 10.31
N VAL A 95 -4.78 24.63 11.47
CA VAL A 95 -5.66 23.57 11.96
C VAL A 95 -6.12 23.94 13.37
N PHE A 96 -7.43 23.95 13.57
CA PHE A 96 -8.06 24.16 14.87
C PHE A 96 -8.25 22.82 15.56
N VAL A 97 -7.96 22.75 16.86
CA VAL A 97 -7.98 21.51 17.64
C VAL A 97 -8.82 21.72 18.89
N ASN A 98 -9.84 20.88 19.08
CA ASN A 98 -10.65 20.85 20.30
C ASN A 98 -10.36 19.54 21.04
N HIS A 99 -9.79 19.67 22.24
CA HIS A 99 -9.35 18.54 23.05
C HIS A 99 -10.48 17.87 23.84
N GLU A 100 -11.57 18.59 24.10
CA GLU A 100 -12.76 18.05 24.75
C GLU A 100 -13.47 17.05 23.83
N LEU A 101 -13.71 17.45 22.57
CA LEU A 101 -14.34 16.61 21.55
C LEU A 101 -13.36 15.68 20.83
N ARG A 102 -12.05 15.91 20.97
CA ARG A 102 -10.96 15.21 20.27
C ARG A 102 -11.10 15.34 18.76
N TYR A 103 -11.36 16.55 18.30
CA TYR A 103 -11.53 16.88 16.88
C TYR A 103 -10.49 17.89 16.43
N ALA A 104 -10.03 17.75 15.19
CA ALA A 104 -9.28 18.78 14.51
C ALA A 104 -9.79 18.98 13.08
N SER A 105 -9.78 20.22 12.61
CA SER A 105 -10.11 20.58 11.23
C SER A 105 -9.48 21.92 10.86
N GLU A 106 -9.28 22.14 9.56
CA GLU A 106 -8.86 23.43 8.99
C GLU A 106 -9.94 24.51 9.16
N LYS A 107 -11.20 24.10 9.40
CA LYS A 107 -12.33 25.02 9.55
C LYS A 107 -12.85 24.99 10.98
N MET A 108 -12.88 26.15 11.62
CA MET A 108 -13.31 26.31 13.00
C MET A 108 -14.74 25.79 13.28
N HIS A 109 -15.69 26.02 12.37
CA HIS A 109 -17.08 25.55 12.56
C HIS A 109 -17.21 24.01 12.55
N GLU A 110 -16.27 23.31 11.94
CA GLU A 110 -16.25 21.85 11.94
C GLU A 110 -15.75 21.29 13.29
N VAL A 111 -15.03 22.08 14.06
CA VAL A 111 -14.49 21.64 15.36
C VAL A 111 -15.47 21.96 16.50
N THR A 112 -16.29 23.00 16.35
CA THR A 112 -17.29 23.43 17.35
C THR A 112 -18.61 22.69 17.25
N SER A 113 -19.04 22.29 16.05
CA SER A 113 -20.32 21.61 15.84
C SER A 113 -20.23 20.10 16.08
N SER A 114 -21.19 19.55 16.85
CA SER A 114 -21.37 18.10 16.96
C SER A 114 -21.68 17.51 15.59
N ALA A 115 -20.72 16.78 15.04
CA ALA A 115 -20.74 16.30 13.67
C ALA A 115 -21.62 15.06 13.44
N ASP A 116 -22.03 14.86 12.18
CA ASP A 116 -22.45 13.54 11.69
C ASP A 116 -21.36 12.48 11.90
N ALA A 117 -21.75 11.22 12.11
CA ALA A 117 -20.82 10.13 12.43
C ALA A 117 -19.64 9.99 11.44
N LEU A 118 -19.86 10.16 10.14
CA LEU A 118 -18.81 10.06 9.11
C LEU A 118 -17.80 11.22 9.17
N THR A 119 -18.27 12.44 9.40
CA THR A 119 -17.39 13.61 9.51
C THR A 119 -16.64 13.61 10.83
N SER A 120 -17.23 13.01 11.88
CA SER A 120 -16.56 12.81 13.17
C SER A 120 -15.30 11.94 13.09
N ASP A 121 -15.32 10.85 12.30
CA ASP A 121 -14.18 9.94 12.19
C ASP A 121 -12.98 10.63 11.50
N ARG A 122 -13.22 11.43 10.45
CA ARG A 122 -12.16 12.22 9.79
C ARG A 122 -11.54 13.24 10.74
N ARG A 123 -12.37 13.96 11.51
CA ARG A 123 -11.91 14.98 12.47
C ARG A 123 -11.09 14.37 13.60
N ARG A 124 -11.44 13.15 14.05
CA ARG A 124 -10.64 12.39 15.04
C ARG A 124 -9.29 11.96 14.48
N ILE A 125 -9.22 11.56 13.21
CA ILE A 125 -7.95 11.21 12.57
C ILE A 125 -7.03 12.42 12.53
N GLU A 126 -7.53 13.61 12.17
CA GLU A 126 -6.72 14.83 12.19
C GLU A 126 -6.31 15.21 13.62
N TYR A 127 -7.18 15.00 14.61
CA TYR A 127 -6.85 15.23 16.02
C TYR A 127 -5.69 14.35 16.51
N TRP A 128 -5.76 13.04 16.28
CA TRP A 128 -4.69 12.14 16.71
C TRP A 128 -3.42 12.35 15.89
N LYS A 129 -3.54 12.79 14.63
CA LYS A 129 -2.40 13.24 13.85
C LYS A 129 -1.74 14.45 14.50
N PHE A 130 -2.51 15.46 14.93
CA PHE A 130 -1.98 16.60 15.67
C PHE A 130 -1.26 16.17 16.95
N MET A 131 -1.86 15.29 17.76
CA MET A 131 -1.23 14.80 19.00
C MET A 131 0.06 14.01 18.74
N CYS A 132 0.15 13.27 17.62
CA CYS A 132 1.39 12.65 17.19
C CYS A 132 2.44 13.67 16.77
N HIS A 133 2.07 14.80 16.15
CA HIS A 133 3.05 15.80 15.72
C HIS A 133 3.51 16.68 16.90
N TYR A 134 2.66 16.98 17.87
CA TYR A 134 3.02 17.89 18.97
C TYR A 134 2.85 17.22 20.35
N PRO A 135 3.55 16.11 20.62
CA PRO A 135 3.30 15.29 21.81
C PRO A 135 3.73 15.94 23.13
N ALA A 136 4.68 16.88 23.11
CA ALA A 136 5.07 17.63 24.32
C ALA A 136 4.18 18.85 24.60
N HIS A 137 3.30 19.22 23.65
CA HIS A 137 2.47 20.43 23.77
C HIS A 137 1.43 20.31 24.89
N ARG A 138 0.83 19.12 25.01
CA ARG A 138 -0.31 18.89 25.90
C ARG A 138 -0.27 17.47 26.47
N PRO A 139 -0.69 17.26 27.73
CA PRO A 139 -0.86 15.92 28.26
C PRO A 139 -1.91 15.14 27.47
N LEU A 140 -1.82 13.81 27.55
CA LEU A 140 -2.83 12.90 27.00
C LEU A 140 -4.23 13.23 27.55
N PRO A 141 -5.26 13.27 26.70
CA PRO A 141 -6.62 13.48 27.17
C PRO A 141 -7.06 12.31 28.05
N SER A 142 -7.93 12.58 29.01
CA SER A 142 -8.38 11.60 29.99
C SER A 142 -8.95 10.33 29.34
N GLY A 143 -8.50 9.17 29.82
CA GLY A 143 -8.92 7.87 29.30
C GLY A 143 -8.35 7.48 27.92
N ALA A 144 -7.52 8.30 27.26
CA ALA A 144 -6.87 7.90 26.01
C ALA A 144 -5.97 6.67 26.16
N LEU A 145 -5.21 6.62 27.27
CA LEU A 145 -4.38 5.46 27.60
C LEU A 145 -5.22 4.19 27.79
N ILE A 146 -6.35 4.29 28.50
CA ILE A 146 -7.28 3.17 28.72
C ILE A 146 -7.87 2.70 27.38
N MET A 147 -8.28 3.65 26.53
CA MET A 147 -8.82 3.37 25.20
C MET A 147 -7.78 2.65 24.31
N ALA A 148 -6.52 3.08 24.33
CA ALA A 148 -5.45 2.44 23.57
C ALA A 148 -5.23 0.99 24.04
N ARG A 149 -5.23 0.73 25.35
CA ARG A 149 -5.14 -0.65 25.90
C ARG A 149 -6.30 -1.52 25.45
N GLN A 150 -7.53 -1.04 25.61
CA GLN A 150 -8.73 -1.78 25.19
C GLN A 150 -8.72 -2.10 23.69
N LEU A 151 -8.24 -1.18 22.86
CA LEU A 151 -8.09 -1.43 21.42
C LEU A 151 -7.05 -2.51 21.14
N LEU A 152 -5.89 -2.47 21.79
CA LEU A 152 -4.86 -3.51 21.66
C LEU A 152 -5.41 -4.88 22.10
N GLU A 153 -6.13 -4.95 23.21
CA GLU A 153 -6.80 -6.19 23.65
C GLU A 153 -7.81 -6.69 22.61
N CYS A 154 -8.63 -5.79 22.03
CA CYS A 154 -9.54 -6.14 20.95
C CYS A 154 -8.80 -6.70 19.73
N TYR A 155 -7.66 -6.11 19.35
CA TYR A 155 -6.84 -6.58 18.24
C TYR A 155 -6.16 -7.92 18.53
N ILE A 156 -5.73 -8.16 19.77
CA ILE A 156 -5.23 -9.46 20.22
C ILE A 156 -6.34 -10.50 20.10
N MET A 157 -7.53 -10.22 20.60
CA MET A 157 -8.68 -11.13 20.50
C MET A 157 -9.05 -11.44 19.05
N ASP A 158 -9.11 -10.41 18.18
CA ASP A 158 -9.42 -10.59 16.76
C ASP A 158 -8.35 -11.43 16.06
N SER A 159 -7.08 -11.17 16.36
CA SER A 159 -5.95 -11.92 15.83
C SER A 159 -5.92 -13.37 16.30
N LEU A 160 -6.27 -13.63 17.56
CA LEU A 160 -6.39 -15.01 18.07
C LEU A 160 -7.58 -15.75 17.45
N ARG A 161 -8.71 -15.05 17.24
CA ARG A 161 -9.94 -15.63 16.67
C ARG A 161 -9.79 -15.94 15.18
N ARG A 162 -9.23 -15.02 14.41
CA ARG A 162 -9.16 -15.10 12.94
C ARG A 162 -7.81 -15.56 12.40
N ARG A 163 -6.77 -15.56 13.23
CA ARG A 163 -5.38 -15.93 12.87
C ARG A 163 -4.92 -15.18 11.62
N SER A 164 -4.71 -15.88 10.51
CA SER A 164 -4.24 -15.32 9.23
C SER A 164 -5.25 -14.41 8.54
N GLU A 165 -6.53 -14.47 8.92
CA GLU A 165 -7.59 -13.62 8.35
C GLU A 165 -7.88 -12.37 9.19
N SER A 166 -7.08 -12.14 10.25
CA SER A 166 -7.22 -10.93 11.06
C SER A 166 -6.83 -9.71 10.23
N HIS A 167 -7.72 -8.73 10.18
CA HIS A 167 -7.42 -7.42 9.60
C HIS A 167 -6.88 -6.44 10.66
N ALA A 168 -6.56 -6.91 11.87
CA ALA A 168 -6.06 -6.06 12.93
C ALA A 168 -4.89 -5.18 12.45
N PRO A 169 -4.85 -3.89 12.86
CA PRO A 169 -3.83 -2.96 12.40
C PRO A 169 -2.44 -3.25 12.95
N PHE A 170 -2.29 -4.20 13.88
CA PHE A 170 -1.01 -4.61 14.45
C PHE A 170 -0.94 -6.13 14.46
N ARG A 171 0.26 -6.67 14.31
CA ARG A 171 0.48 -8.11 14.50
C ARG A 171 0.19 -8.51 15.95
N LEU A 172 -0.08 -9.79 16.16
CA LEU A 172 -0.38 -10.33 17.49
C LEU A 172 0.75 -10.06 18.48
N GLU A 173 1.99 -10.32 18.07
CA GLU A 173 3.20 -10.12 18.87
C GLU A 173 3.37 -8.62 19.18
N GLN A 174 3.25 -7.78 18.15
CA GLN A 174 3.36 -6.33 18.29
C GLN A 174 2.31 -5.75 19.25
N SER A 175 1.07 -6.26 19.19
CA SER A 175 0.01 -5.79 20.09
C SER A 175 0.28 -6.17 21.54
N LYS A 176 0.85 -7.36 21.79
CA LYS A 176 1.27 -7.80 23.12
C LYS A 176 2.42 -6.96 23.66
N GLU A 177 3.45 -6.72 22.84
CA GLU A 177 4.60 -5.88 23.21
C GLU A 177 4.16 -4.44 23.52
N LEU A 178 3.29 -3.86 22.69
CA LEU A 178 2.72 -2.53 22.92
C LEU A 178 1.91 -2.49 24.21
N LEU A 179 1.08 -3.52 24.47
CA LEU A 179 0.26 -3.60 25.68
C LEU A 179 1.14 -3.68 26.94
N GLU A 180 2.13 -4.57 26.93
CA GLU A 180 3.10 -4.73 28.03
C GLU A 180 3.84 -3.41 28.30
N TYR A 181 4.26 -2.70 27.24
CA TYR A 181 4.90 -1.40 27.37
C TYR A 181 3.98 -0.35 28.04
N LEU A 182 2.71 -0.29 27.63
CA LEU A 182 1.73 0.62 28.22
C LEU A 182 1.41 0.27 29.69
N GLU A 183 1.39 -1.01 30.05
CA GLU A 183 1.17 -1.47 31.43
C GLU A 183 2.33 -1.10 32.36
N LYS A 184 3.57 -1.29 31.89
CA LYS A 184 4.79 -0.92 32.63
C LYS A 184 4.82 0.57 32.98
N PHE A 185 4.27 1.43 32.12
CA PHE A 185 4.18 2.86 32.40
C PHE A 185 3.20 3.18 33.53
N ASN A 186 2.04 2.51 33.58
CA ASN A 186 1.02 2.72 34.62
C ASN A 186 1.56 2.47 36.03
N GLY A 187 2.37 1.41 36.18
CA GLY A 187 2.92 1.03 37.47
C GLY A 187 3.88 2.07 38.07
N THR A 188 4.38 3.00 37.25
CA THR A 188 5.31 4.05 37.69
C THR A 188 4.58 5.30 38.21
N GLU A 189 3.34 5.56 37.76
CA GLU A 189 2.59 6.79 38.10
C GLU A 189 2.01 6.80 39.52
N ASN A 190 1.86 5.65 40.18
CA ASN A 190 1.43 5.60 41.59
C ASN A 190 2.48 6.15 42.57
N GLY A 191 3.66 6.57 42.09
CA GLY A 191 4.71 7.26 42.83
C GLY A 191 4.67 8.79 42.71
N THR A 192 3.51 9.42 42.96
CA THR A 192 3.26 10.79 43.44
C THR A 192 4.28 11.95 43.22
N LEU A 193 5.09 12.06 42.16
CA LEU A 193 5.98 13.24 41.97
C LEU A 193 6.57 13.43 40.55
N MET A 194 5.82 13.18 39.46
CA MET A 194 6.36 13.25 38.09
C MET A 194 5.80 14.38 37.21
N LEU A 195 4.99 15.30 37.75
CA LEU A 195 4.20 16.21 36.91
C LEU A 195 4.56 17.71 36.97
N LYS A 196 5.65 18.14 37.63
CA LYS A 196 5.91 19.59 37.76
C LYS A 196 7.27 20.13 37.34
N GLU A 197 8.24 19.29 36.99
CA GLU A 197 9.52 19.78 36.46
C GLU A 197 9.86 19.09 35.15
N THR A 198 9.16 19.48 34.09
CA THR A 198 9.71 19.45 32.73
C THR A 198 10.90 20.39 32.72
N THR A 199 12.08 19.86 33.04
CA THR A 199 13.35 20.57 32.89
C THR A 199 13.61 20.72 31.38
N MET A 200 13.02 21.75 30.78
CA MET A 200 13.07 22.10 29.35
C MET A 200 14.47 22.50 28.82
N GLY A 201 15.53 22.36 29.62
CA GLY A 201 16.89 22.78 29.26
C GLY A 201 17.77 21.68 28.66
N SER A 202 17.35 20.43 28.72
CA SER A 202 18.07 19.30 28.13
C SER A 202 17.36 18.94 26.84
N GLY A 203 17.99 19.07 25.67
CA GLY A 203 17.42 18.73 24.36
C GLY A 203 17.07 17.26 24.16
N VAL A 204 16.80 16.52 25.23
CA VAL A 204 16.35 15.13 25.27
C VAL A 204 14.81 15.15 25.42
N PRO A 205 14.07 14.45 24.54
CA PRO A 205 12.61 14.39 24.64
C PRO A 205 12.19 13.80 25.98
N SER A 206 11.20 14.42 26.62
CA SER A 206 10.69 13.92 27.89
C SER A 206 10.03 12.56 27.71
N ARG A 207 10.15 11.69 28.73
CA ARG A 207 9.47 10.38 28.73
C ARG A 207 7.95 10.52 28.59
N SER A 208 7.37 11.61 29.08
CA SER A 208 5.94 11.92 28.92
C SER A 208 5.57 12.20 27.47
N SER A 209 6.41 12.90 26.71
CA SER A 209 6.20 13.17 25.28
C SER A 209 6.19 11.86 24.47
N ALA A 210 7.15 10.96 24.73
CA ALA A 210 7.21 9.67 24.04
C ALA A 210 5.96 8.80 24.26
N ILE A 211 5.38 8.79 25.46
CA ILE A 211 4.13 8.05 25.69
C ILE A 211 2.91 8.74 25.05
N VAL A 212 2.85 10.08 25.05
CA VAL A 212 1.80 10.83 24.36
C VAL A 212 1.80 10.49 22.88
N GLU A 213 2.98 10.48 22.27
CA GLU A 213 3.15 10.10 20.87
C GLU A 213 2.71 8.66 20.62
N LEU A 214 3.20 7.70 21.41
CA LEU A 214 2.89 6.27 21.24
C LEU A 214 1.38 5.99 21.35
N VAL A 215 0.73 6.52 22.39
CA VAL A 215 -0.72 6.35 22.60
C VAL A 215 -1.50 7.02 21.47
N SER A 216 -1.10 8.22 21.06
CA SER A 216 -1.73 8.93 19.95
C SER A 216 -1.55 8.17 18.63
N TRP A 217 -0.41 7.53 18.41
CA TRP A 217 -0.13 6.72 17.23
C TRP A 217 -1.00 5.46 17.19
N ILE A 218 -1.18 4.78 18.33
CA ILE A 218 -2.11 3.63 18.43
C ILE A 218 -3.54 4.05 18.08
N LEU A 219 -3.99 5.19 18.62
CA LEU A 219 -5.34 5.72 18.40
C LEU A 219 -5.53 6.24 16.98
N LEU A 220 -4.52 6.89 16.41
CA LEU A 220 -4.51 7.32 15.01
C LEU A 220 -4.60 6.12 14.07
N THR A 221 -3.78 5.10 14.30
CA THR A 221 -3.78 3.88 13.49
C THR A 221 -5.12 3.17 13.58
N SER A 222 -5.70 3.11 14.78
CA SER A 222 -7.02 2.53 15.03
C SER A 222 -8.14 3.31 14.32
N ALA A 223 -8.10 4.64 14.37
CA ALA A 223 -9.08 5.50 13.70
C ALA A 223 -8.99 5.36 12.17
N ARG A 224 -7.78 5.31 11.60
CA ARG A 224 -7.56 5.04 10.18
C ARG A 224 -8.03 3.64 9.79
N HIS A 225 -7.74 2.64 10.62
CA HIS A 225 -8.15 1.25 10.39
C HIS A 225 -9.67 1.13 10.36
N ARG A 226 -10.36 1.74 11.34
CA ARG A 226 -11.82 1.83 11.37
C ARG A 226 -12.37 2.49 10.11
N GLN A 227 -11.79 3.60 9.65
CA GLN A 227 -12.27 4.27 8.43
C GLN A 227 -12.05 3.41 7.17
N LEU A 228 -10.89 2.77 7.05
CA LEU A 228 -10.50 2.03 5.84
C LEU A 228 -11.22 0.70 5.71
N HIS A 229 -11.32 -0.05 6.81
CA HIS A 229 -11.92 -1.39 6.82
C HIS A 229 -13.36 -1.39 7.33
N LYS A 230 -13.91 -0.21 7.68
CA LYS A 230 -15.22 -0.08 8.35
C LYS A 230 -15.31 -0.98 9.58
N TYR A 231 -14.20 -1.10 10.32
CA TYR A 231 -14.07 -1.99 11.46
C TYR A 231 -15.13 -1.65 12.53
N GLY A 232 -15.87 -2.65 12.99
CA GLY A 232 -17.00 -2.46 13.91
C GLY A 232 -18.28 -1.90 13.29
N GLN A 233 -18.32 -1.60 11.98
CA GLN A 233 -19.51 -1.08 11.28
C GLN A 233 -20.15 -2.09 10.30
N ARG A 234 -19.75 -3.37 10.37
CA ARG A 234 -20.15 -4.43 9.42
C ARG A 234 -21.67 -4.63 9.31
N SER A 235 -22.43 -4.43 10.38
CA SER A 235 -23.87 -4.67 10.40
C SER A 235 -24.71 -3.61 9.67
N VAL A 236 -24.17 -2.40 9.42
CA VAL A 236 -24.98 -1.28 8.88
C VAL A 236 -24.78 -1.09 7.37
N HIS A 237 -23.62 -1.47 6.82
CA HIS A 237 -23.21 -0.96 5.50
C HIS A 237 -23.16 -1.98 4.35
N ASN A 238 -23.41 -3.28 4.60
CA ASN A 238 -23.40 -4.32 3.57
C ASN A 238 -24.51 -4.16 2.49
N LEU A 239 -25.42 -3.20 2.64
CA LEU A 239 -26.51 -2.96 1.69
C LEU A 239 -26.21 -1.90 0.61
N GLN A 240 -25.13 -1.11 0.73
CA GLN A 240 -24.98 0.11 -0.10
C GLN A 240 -23.71 0.22 -0.96
N SER A 241 -22.72 -0.65 -0.86
CA SER A 241 -21.54 -0.58 -1.75
C SER A 241 -21.74 -1.41 -3.02
N LYS A 242 -22.67 -0.98 -3.90
CA LYS A 242 -22.56 -1.35 -5.32
C LYS A 242 -21.42 -0.52 -5.90
N SER A 243 -20.20 -1.03 -5.78
CA SER A 243 -19.04 -0.48 -6.47
C SER A 243 -19.35 -0.49 -7.97
N ASN A 244 -19.56 0.70 -8.54
CA ASN A 244 -19.58 0.93 -9.99
C ASN A 244 -18.18 0.62 -10.53
N GLN A 245 -17.83 -0.67 -10.60
CA GLN A 245 -16.67 -1.10 -11.33
C GLN A 245 -16.92 -0.72 -12.79
N HIS A 246 -16.13 0.21 -13.30
CA HIS A 246 -16.24 0.65 -14.69
C HIS A 246 -16.25 -0.57 -15.62
N ILE A 247 -17.20 -0.60 -16.55
CA ILE A 247 -17.37 -1.70 -17.51
C ILE A 247 -16.06 -1.99 -18.25
N SER A 248 -15.24 -0.97 -18.49
CA SER A 248 -13.88 -1.10 -19.05
C SER A 248 -12.98 -2.02 -18.24
N PHE A 249 -12.99 -1.95 -16.91
CA PHE A 249 -12.22 -2.85 -16.05
C PHE A 249 -12.75 -4.28 -16.10
N LEU A 250 -14.06 -4.47 -16.27
CA LEU A 250 -14.64 -5.80 -16.47
C LEU A 250 -14.19 -6.41 -17.80
N LEU A 251 -14.17 -5.63 -18.88
CA LEU A 251 -13.72 -6.05 -20.21
C LEU A 251 -12.22 -6.38 -20.22
N ILE A 252 -11.37 -5.49 -19.68
CA ILE A 252 -9.93 -5.74 -19.55
C ILE A 252 -9.69 -6.98 -18.69
N SER A 253 -10.42 -7.12 -17.58
CA SER A 253 -10.36 -8.32 -16.77
C SER A 253 -10.82 -9.58 -17.51
N ALA A 254 -11.73 -9.50 -18.47
CA ALA A 254 -12.13 -10.66 -19.27
C ALA A 254 -11.04 -11.04 -20.28
N ILE A 255 -10.49 -10.06 -21.01
CA ILE A 255 -9.42 -10.23 -22.00
C ILE A 255 -8.13 -10.75 -21.34
N CYS A 256 -7.82 -10.30 -20.13
CA CYS A 256 -6.66 -10.73 -19.36
C CYS A 256 -6.98 -11.91 -18.41
N PHE A 257 -7.99 -12.72 -18.71
CA PHE A 257 -8.35 -13.95 -17.98
C PHE A 257 -8.61 -13.79 -16.46
N GLY A 258 -8.89 -12.58 -16.00
CA GLY A 258 -9.12 -12.27 -14.59
C GLY A 258 -7.86 -11.90 -13.80
N ALA A 259 -6.69 -11.87 -14.44
CA ALA A 259 -5.44 -11.49 -13.79
C ALA A 259 -5.48 -10.06 -13.19
N PRO A 260 -6.00 -9.01 -13.88
CA PRO A 260 -6.05 -7.66 -13.31
C PRO A 260 -6.84 -7.60 -12.00
N ARG A 261 -7.93 -8.36 -11.88
CA ARG A 261 -8.72 -8.44 -10.63
C ARG A 261 -7.92 -9.07 -9.49
N SER A 262 -7.10 -10.07 -9.80
CA SER A 262 -6.27 -10.75 -8.80
C SER A 262 -5.17 -9.81 -8.29
N HIS A 263 -4.46 -9.15 -9.19
CA HIS A 263 -3.43 -8.16 -8.82
C HIS A 263 -4.05 -6.96 -8.11
N LEU A 264 -5.21 -6.46 -8.54
CA LEU A 264 -5.89 -5.32 -7.91
C LEU A 264 -6.18 -5.59 -6.43
N HIS A 265 -6.63 -6.80 -6.11
CA HIS A 265 -6.92 -7.15 -4.73
C HIS A 265 -5.66 -7.11 -3.87
N ARG A 266 -4.58 -7.77 -4.33
CA ARG A 266 -3.28 -7.79 -3.63
C ARG A 266 -2.65 -6.40 -3.52
N THR A 267 -2.67 -5.61 -4.59
CA THR A 267 -2.15 -4.23 -4.60
C THR A 267 -2.94 -3.33 -3.66
N ARG A 268 -4.27 -3.45 -3.62
CA ARG A 268 -5.10 -2.68 -2.67
C ARG A 268 -4.81 -3.07 -1.23
N GLU A 269 -4.64 -4.36 -0.97
CA GLU A 269 -4.30 -4.87 0.36
C GLU A 269 -2.93 -4.34 0.79
N ALA A 270 -1.88 -4.50 -0.02
CA ALA A 270 -0.54 -3.99 0.28
C ALA A 270 -0.50 -2.46 0.46
N LEU A 271 -1.24 -1.72 -0.38
CA LEU A 271 -1.34 -0.26 -0.25
C LEU A 271 -2.11 0.15 1.00
N SER A 272 -3.16 -0.59 1.36
CA SER A 272 -3.94 -0.35 2.57
C SER A 272 -3.09 -0.56 3.82
N THR A 273 -2.33 -1.66 3.88
CA THR A 273 -1.45 -1.97 5.01
C THR A 273 -0.31 -0.94 5.12
N MET A 274 0.28 -0.54 3.99
CA MET A 274 1.30 0.52 3.96
C MET A 274 0.75 1.84 4.49
N LYS A 275 -0.44 2.26 4.04
CA LYS A 275 -1.05 3.53 4.47
C LYS A 275 -1.45 3.52 5.96
N LEU A 276 -1.85 2.38 6.48
CA LEU A 276 -2.25 2.23 7.89
C LEU A 276 -1.05 2.29 8.82
N GLN A 277 0.00 1.51 8.53
CA GLN A 277 1.12 1.30 9.45
C GLN A 277 2.37 2.13 9.10
N GLY A 278 2.39 2.82 7.96
CA GLY A 278 3.62 3.43 7.42
C GLY A 278 4.68 2.39 7.02
N ARG A 279 4.29 1.11 6.94
CA ARG A 279 5.22 -0.01 6.81
C ARG A 279 5.52 -0.31 5.34
N ALA A 280 6.72 0.03 4.90
CA ALA A 280 7.20 -0.27 3.55
C ALA A 280 7.38 -1.79 3.30
N ASP A 281 7.56 -2.59 4.36
CA ASP A 281 7.81 -4.03 4.26
C ASP A 281 6.67 -4.80 3.58
N ALA A 282 5.42 -4.45 3.87
CA ALA A 282 4.26 -5.13 3.27
C ALA A 282 4.21 -4.94 1.75
N TRP A 283 4.70 -3.79 1.29
CA TRP A 283 4.87 -3.54 -0.13
C TRP A 283 6.06 -4.34 -0.68
N ALA A 284 7.20 -4.35 0.01
CA ALA A 284 8.36 -5.16 -0.41
C ALA A 284 8.00 -6.64 -0.57
N GLU A 285 7.24 -7.21 0.38
CA GLU A 285 6.74 -8.59 0.29
C GLU A 285 5.84 -8.81 -0.94
N PHE A 286 4.92 -7.88 -1.22
CA PHE A 286 4.12 -7.92 -2.45
C PHE A 286 4.98 -7.87 -3.71
N MET A 287 6.02 -7.04 -3.71
CA MET A 287 6.93 -6.87 -4.83
C MET A 287 7.82 -8.09 -5.04
N ASP A 288 8.26 -8.76 -3.97
CA ASP A 288 9.01 -10.01 -4.05
C ASP A 288 8.16 -11.13 -4.66
N VAL A 289 6.90 -11.25 -4.25
CA VAL A 289 5.94 -12.18 -4.86
C VAL A 289 5.74 -11.84 -6.34
N LEU A 290 5.53 -10.56 -6.67
CA LEU A 290 5.35 -10.12 -8.05
C LEU A 290 6.60 -10.36 -8.90
N HIS A 291 7.79 -10.18 -8.33
CA HIS A 291 9.06 -10.46 -9.00
C HIS A 291 9.19 -11.95 -9.33
N GLY A 292 8.82 -12.82 -8.39
CA GLY A 292 8.73 -14.26 -8.63
C GLY A 292 7.74 -14.61 -9.75
N GLU A 293 6.58 -13.95 -9.79
CA GLU A 293 5.59 -14.12 -10.86
C GLU A 293 6.06 -13.57 -12.22
N LEU A 294 6.78 -12.44 -12.25
CA LEU A 294 7.34 -11.88 -13.49
C LEU A 294 8.48 -12.74 -14.05
N GLY A 295 9.12 -13.57 -13.23
CA GLY A 295 10.06 -14.61 -13.67
C GLY A 295 9.44 -15.63 -14.65
N ILE A 296 8.11 -15.74 -14.69
CA ILE A 296 7.35 -16.52 -15.69
C ILE A 296 7.61 -16.01 -17.12
N SER A 297 8.11 -14.79 -17.30
CA SER A 297 8.57 -14.27 -18.61
C SER A 297 9.64 -15.16 -19.27
N VAL A 298 10.39 -15.97 -18.51
CA VAL A 298 11.29 -16.99 -19.06
C VAL A 298 10.51 -18.05 -19.85
N LEU A 299 9.27 -18.38 -19.48
CA LEU A 299 8.45 -19.29 -20.28
C LEU A 299 8.09 -18.67 -21.64
N ALA A 300 7.97 -17.34 -21.74
CA ALA A 300 7.70 -16.68 -23.00
C ALA A 300 8.84 -16.86 -24.02
N THR A 301 10.10 -16.98 -23.57
CA THR A 301 11.23 -17.23 -24.47
C THR A 301 11.17 -18.63 -25.08
N VAL A 302 10.73 -19.64 -24.31
CA VAL A 302 10.53 -21.00 -24.81
C VAL A 302 9.48 -21.03 -25.93
N VAL A 303 8.36 -20.34 -25.73
CA VAL A 303 7.29 -20.22 -26.73
C VAL A 303 7.77 -19.46 -27.96
N LEU A 304 8.53 -18.38 -27.75
CA LEU A 304 9.14 -17.61 -28.82
C LEU A 304 10.09 -18.48 -29.67
N THR A 305 10.99 -19.25 -29.04
CA THR A 305 11.89 -20.17 -29.75
C THR A 305 11.10 -21.23 -30.51
N ALA A 306 10.08 -21.83 -29.91
CA ALA A 306 9.23 -22.80 -30.58
C ALA A 306 8.51 -22.21 -31.80
N ALA A 307 7.98 -20.98 -31.68
CA ALA A 307 7.31 -20.29 -32.78
C ALA A 307 8.27 -19.93 -33.92
N VAL A 308 9.49 -19.49 -33.61
CA VAL A 308 10.53 -19.22 -34.62
C VAL A 308 10.98 -20.50 -35.31
N SER A 309 11.19 -21.59 -34.57
CA SER A 309 11.50 -22.89 -35.16
C SER A 309 10.36 -23.42 -36.02
N PHE A 310 9.11 -23.16 -35.63
CA PHE A 310 7.94 -23.56 -36.39
C PHE A 310 7.89 -22.87 -37.76
N LEU A 311 8.29 -21.60 -37.88
CA LEU A 311 8.37 -20.91 -39.18
C LEU A 311 9.36 -21.54 -40.17
N ALA A 312 10.34 -22.29 -39.69
CA ALA A 312 11.32 -22.97 -40.54
C ALA A 312 10.79 -24.28 -41.15
N VAL A 313 9.63 -24.75 -40.70
CA VAL A 313 9.02 -25.98 -41.24
C VAL A 313 8.54 -25.71 -42.67
N PRO A 314 8.90 -26.53 -43.67
CA PRO A 314 8.42 -26.36 -45.03
C PRO A 314 6.91 -26.69 -45.14
N GLY A 315 6.23 -26.10 -46.12
CA GLY A 315 4.83 -26.40 -46.41
C GLY A 315 3.80 -25.71 -45.52
N ILE A 316 4.18 -24.62 -44.85
CA ILE A 316 3.27 -23.81 -44.04
C ILE A 316 2.43 -22.89 -44.93
N ASP A 317 1.12 -22.87 -44.70
CA ASP A 317 0.19 -21.97 -45.36
C ASP A 317 0.33 -20.51 -44.87
N ASN A 318 -0.03 -19.54 -45.72
CA ASN A 318 0.02 -18.11 -45.41
C ASN A 318 -0.74 -17.74 -44.12
N VAL A 319 -1.89 -18.36 -43.86
CA VAL A 319 -2.68 -18.09 -42.65
C VAL A 319 -1.92 -18.53 -41.41
N THR A 320 -1.31 -19.71 -41.46
CA THR A 320 -0.49 -20.23 -40.35
C THR A 320 0.74 -19.37 -40.10
N ILE A 321 1.40 -18.87 -41.15
CA ILE A 321 2.52 -17.92 -41.03
C ILE A 321 2.06 -16.67 -40.27
N ILE A 322 0.94 -16.07 -40.66
CA ILE A 322 0.41 -14.85 -40.01
C ILE A 322 0.13 -15.11 -38.53
N VAL A 323 -0.56 -16.20 -38.18
CA VAL A 323 -0.86 -16.53 -36.77
C VAL A 323 0.42 -16.77 -35.97
N THR A 324 1.43 -17.40 -36.57
CA THR A 324 2.74 -17.62 -35.94
C THR A 324 3.51 -16.30 -35.73
N LEU A 325 3.44 -15.36 -36.68
CA LEU A 325 4.05 -14.03 -36.53
C LEU A 325 3.36 -13.21 -35.43
N VAL A 326 2.03 -13.25 -35.32
CA VAL A 326 1.31 -12.58 -34.22
C VAL A 326 1.68 -13.20 -32.86
N THR A 327 1.84 -14.53 -32.81
CA THR A 327 2.35 -15.24 -31.62
C THR A 327 3.74 -14.73 -31.20
N ILE A 328 4.66 -14.59 -32.15
CA ILE A 328 6.01 -14.04 -31.92
C ILE A 328 5.92 -12.62 -31.38
N ALA A 329 5.07 -11.77 -31.99
CA ALA A 329 4.88 -10.39 -31.53
C ALA A 329 4.36 -10.32 -30.08
N PHE A 330 3.39 -11.16 -29.72
CA PHE A 330 2.82 -11.18 -28.36
C PHE A 330 3.80 -11.72 -27.32
N THR A 331 4.55 -12.77 -27.64
CA THR A 331 5.57 -13.31 -26.74
C THR A 331 6.72 -12.32 -26.54
N LEU A 332 7.18 -11.64 -27.60
CA LEU A 332 8.18 -10.58 -27.50
C LEU A 332 7.67 -9.40 -26.66
N ALA A 333 6.44 -8.94 -26.90
CA ALA A 333 5.82 -7.86 -26.13
C ALA A 333 5.67 -8.24 -24.64
N SER A 334 5.34 -9.49 -24.33
CA SER A 334 5.31 -10.01 -22.96
C SER A 334 6.69 -9.93 -22.30
N ILE A 335 7.75 -10.37 -22.98
CA ILE A 335 9.12 -10.32 -22.46
C ILE A 335 9.56 -8.87 -22.22
N MET A 336 9.37 -7.99 -23.21
CA MET A 336 9.74 -6.58 -23.10
C MET A 336 8.99 -5.88 -21.96
N THR A 337 7.68 -6.11 -21.84
CA THR A 337 6.87 -5.51 -20.76
C THR A 337 7.26 -6.07 -19.40
N GLY A 338 7.53 -7.39 -19.30
CA GLY A 338 7.98 -8.02 -18.05
C GLY A 338 9.31 -7.44 -17.54
N ILE A 339 10.31 -7.34 -18.42
CA ILE A 339 11.62 -6.75 -18.09
C ILE A 339 11.48 -5.27 -17.74
N TYR A 340 10.67 -4.51 -18.50
CA TYR A 340 10.43 -3.09 -18.21
C TYR A 340 9.80 -2.91 -16.83
N LEU A 341 8.78 -3.71 -16.49
CA LEU A 341 8.16 -3.68 -15.18
C LEU A 341 9.17 -4.03 -14.10
N GLN A 342 9.93 -5.12 -14.24
CA GLN A 342 10.97 -5.51 -13.28
C GLN A 342 12.00 -4.39 -13.03
N TRP A 343 12.36 -3.65 -14.07
CA TRP A 343 13.26 -2.49 -13.95
C TRP A 343 12.60 -1.30 -13.22
N GLN A 344 11.35 -0.98 -13.55
CA GLN A 344 10.61 0.11 -12.90
C GLN A 344 10.34 -0.20 -11.43
N THR A 345 10.01 -1.45 -11.12
CA THR A 345 9.70 -1.88 -9.76
C THR A 345 10.85 -1.68 -8.78
N GLY A 346 12.10 -1.71 -9.25
CA GLY A 346 13.28 -1.42 -8.41
C GLY A 346 13.52 0.06 -8.14
N LYS A 347 12.86 0.98 -8.85
CA LYS A 347 13.11 2.43 -8.77
C LYS A 347 12.01 3.22 -8.05
N VAL A 348 10.76 2.76 -8.15
CA VAL A 348 9.62 3.51 -7.63
C VAL A 348 9.59 3.41 -6.10
N ARG A 349 9.71 4.56 -5.41
CA ARG A 349 9.43 4.67 -3.98
C ARG A 349 7.96 5.04 -3.83
N PHE A 350 7.17 4.15 -3.24
CA PHE A 350 5.72 4.18 -3.34
C PHE A 350 5.02 5.17 -2.38
N VAL A 351 5.79 6.02 -1.68
CA VAL A 351 5.21 7.09 -0.84
C VAL A 351 4.32 8.03 -1.67
N ASP A 352 4.55 8.12 -2.98
CA ASP A 352 3.86 9.06 -3.88
C ASP A 352 2.70 8.44 -4.66
N ILE A 353 2.41 7.13 -4.51
CA ILE A 353 1.33 6.51 -5.30
C ILE A 353 -0.03 6.74 -4.66
N GLU A 354 -0.84 7.53 -5.34
CA GLU A 354 -2.22 7.76 -4.96
C GLU A 354 -3.05 6.45 -5.10
N PRO A 355 -3.93 6.11 -4.14
CA PRO A 355 -4.78 4.92 -4.21
C PRO A 355 -5.72 4.87 -5.42
N SER A 356 -5.94 6.01 -6.07
CA SER A 356 -6.65 6.14 -7.35
C SER A 356 -5.97 5.37 -8.50
N LEU A 357 -4.64 5.21 -8.46
CA LEU A 357 -3.83 4.56 -9.49
C LEU A 357 -3.69 3.04 -9.32
N ALA A 358 -4.12 2.49 -8.18
CA ALA A 358 -4.11 1.04 -7.93
C ALA A 358 -4.73 0.16 -9.04
N PRO A 359 -5.91 0.48 -9.63
CA PRO A 359 -6.47 -0.29 -10.76
C PRO A 359 -5.63 -0.22 -12.03
N LEU A 360 -4.99 0.92 -12.29
CA LEU A 360 -4.11 1.09 -13.45
C LEU A 360 -2.84 0.24 -13.26
N LEU A 361 -2.23 0.32 -12.09
CA LEU A 361 -1.03 -0.44 -11.74
C LEU A 361 -1.27 -1.95 -11.79
N ALA A 362 -2.39 -2.40 -11.24
CA ALA A 362 -2.82 -3.80 -11.32
C ALA A 362 -3.06 -4.28 -12.76
N THR A 363 -3.55 -3.38 -13.62
CA THR A 363 -3.70 -3.68 -15.05
C THR A 363 -2.34 -3.85 -15.71
N PHE A 364 -1.41 -2.92 -15.51
CA PHE A 364 -0.06 -3.02 -16.07
C PHE A 364 0.67 -4.30 -15.63
N PHE A 365 0.61 -4.66 -14.35
CA PHE A 365 1.23 -5.90 -13.86
C PHE A 365 0.64 -7.17 -14.47
N SER A 366 -0.61 -7.14 -14.93
CA SER A 366 -1.25 -8.29 -15.58
C SER A 366 -0.94 -8.42 -17.09
N VAL A 367 -0.42 -7.37 -17.74
CA VAL A 367 -0.20 -7.34 -19.20
C VAL A 367 0.76 -8.41 -19.68
N PRO A 368 1.97 -8.61 -19.10
CA PRO A 368 2.89 -9.64 -19.56
C PRO A 368 2.25 -11.03 -19.53
N PHE A 369 1.60 -11.37 -18.41
CA PHE A 369 0.91 -12.64 -18.25
C PHE A 369 -0.21 -12.84 -19.30
N ALA A 370 -1.01 -11.81 -19.54
CA ALA A 370 -2.08 -11.85 -20.53
C ALA A 370 -1.54 -12.06 -21.96
N LEU A 371 -0.51 -11.29 -22.34
CA LEU A 371 0.14 -11.41 -23.65
C LEU A 371 0.76 -12.79 -23.86
N LEU A 372 1.43 -13.34 -22.85
CA LEU A 372 1.97 -14.70 -22.90
C LEU A 372 0.86 -15.75 -23.10
N THR A 373 -0.24 -15.62 -22.36
CA THR A 373 -1.38 -16.54 -22.46
C THR A 373 -1.99 -16.49 -23.87
N TRP A 374 -2.20 -15.29 -24.42
CA TRP A 374 -2.68 -15.13 -25.80
C TRP A 374 -1.68 -15.68 -26.82
N GLY A 375 -0.38 -15.45 -26.62
CA GLY A 375 0.69 -16.04 -27.44
C GLY A 375 0.60 -17.58 -27.47
N MET A 376 0.41 -18.21 -26.32
CA MET A 376 0.24 -19.67 -26.24
C MET A 376 -1.00 -20.18 -26.98
N VAL A 377 -2.13 -19.48 -26.85
CA VAL A 377 -3.38 -19.83 -27.54
C VAL A 377 -3.21 -19.69 -29.06
N LEU A 378 -2.60 -18.60 -29.52
CA LEU A 378 -2.34 -18.36 -30.94
C LEU A 378 -1.33 -19.37 -31.50
N PHE A 379 -0.27 -19.70 -30.76
CA PHE A 379 0.70 -20.72 -31.18
C PHE A 379 0.04 -22.08 -31.37
N THR A 380 -0.78 -22.49 -30.39
CA THR A 380 -1.55 -23.74 -30.47
C THR A 380 -2.49 -23.72 -31.68
N SER A 381 -3.11 -22.57 -31.96
CA SER A 381 -3.96 -22.38 -33.14
C SER A 381 -3.18 -22.49 -34.45
N ALA A 382 -1.94 -21.99 -34.51
CA ALA A 382 -1.06 -22.12 -35.67
C ALA A 382 -0.69 -23.59 -35.94
N VAL A 383 -0.35 -24.35 -34.90
CA VAL A 383 -0.04 -25.80 -35.02
C VAL A 383 -1.27 -26.58 -35.51
N LEU A 384 -2.46 -26.23 -35.01
CA LEU A 384 -3.71 -26.80 -35.49
C LEU A 384 -3.98 -26.48 -36.96
N LEU A 385 -3.81 -25.22 -37.35
CA LEU A 385 -4.01 -24.78 -38.73
C LEU A 385 -3.02 -25.45 -39.69
N TYR A 386 -1.75 -25.60 -39.30
CA TYR A 386 -0.77 -26.36 -40.08
C TYR A 386 -1.19 -27.82 -40.27
N SER A 387 -1.75 -28.45 -39.24
CA SER A 387 -2.20 -29.84 -39.34
C SER A 387 -3.42 -30.01 -40.27
N ILE A 388 -4.19 -28.94 -40.48
CA ILE A 388 -5.37 -28.90 -41.37
C ILE A 388 -4.98 -28.51 -42.80
N LEU A 389 -4.18 -27.45 -42.92
CA LEU A 389 -3.93 -26.71 -44.17
C LEU A 389 -2.54 -26.96 -44.74
N GLY A 390 -1.64 -27.59 -43.99
CA GLY A 390 -0.28 -27.85 -44.43
C GLY A 390 -0.22 -28.77 -45.65
N TYR A 391 0.81 -28.57 -46.44
CA TYR A 391 1.03 -29.31 -47.69
C TYR A 391 2.39 -30.00 -47.66
N GLU A 392 2.46 -31.22 -48.19
CA GLU A 392 3.72 -31.93 -48.38
C GLU A 392 4.24 -31.62 -49.79
N ALA A 393 5.43 -31.03 -49.87
CA ALA A 393 6.08 -30.76 -51.15
C ALA A 393 6.64 -32.09 -51.70
N GLN A 394 5.83 -32.82 -52.45
CA GLN A 394 6.27 -34.05 -53.11
C GLN A 394 7.07 -33.69 -54.38
N LEU A 395 8.21 -34.35 -54.59
CA LEU A 395 9.17 -34.09 -55.68
C LEU A 395 8.55 -34.14 -57.09
N ASP A 396 7.38 -34.77 -57.26
CA ASP A 396 6.65 -34.85 -58.52
C ASP A 396 5.31 -34.09 -58.46
N THR A 397 5.36 -32.77 -58.67
CA THR A 397 4.31 -31.78 -59.06
C THR A 397 2.90 -31.80 -58.43
N SER A 398 2.55 -32.76 -57.59
CA SER A 398 1.24 -32.82 -56.93
C SER A 398 1.39 -32.37 -55.48
N VAL A 399 0.92 -31.15 -55.21
CA VAL A 399 0.83 -30.59 -53.86
C VAL A 399 -0.33 -31.31 -53.14
N GLY A 400 -0.01 -32.37 -52.39
CA GLY A 400 -0.98 -33.11 -51.58
C GLY A 400 -1.20 -32.45 -50.22
N ARG A 401 -2.47 -32.26 -49.83
CA ARG A 401 -2.82 -31.94 -48.44
C ARG A 401 -2.60 -33.15 -47.55
N PHE A 402 -2.30 -32.93 -46.28
CA PHE A 402 -2.23 -34.01 -45.29
C PHE A 402 -3.49 -34.89 -45.31
N GLY A 403 -3.28 -36.20 -45.13
CA GLY A 403 -4.35 -37.19 -45.09
C GLY A 403 -5.33 -36.94 -43.94
N ARG A 404 -6.61 -37.34 -44.14
CA ARG A 404 -7.69 -37.17 -43.15
C ARG A 404 -7.35 -37.72 -41.75
N ALA A 405 -6.51 -38.76 -41.67
CA ALA A 405 -6.08 -39.38 -40.42
C ALA A 405 -5.26 -38.42 -39.53
N THR A 406 -4.37 -37.62 -40.13
CA THR A 406 -3.50 -36.68 -39.42
C THR A 406 -4.33 -35.55 -38.81
N TYR A 407 -5.20 -34.93 -39.60
CA TYR A 407 -6.11 -33.88 -39.11
C TYR A 407 -7.02 -34.40 -37.99
N THR A 408 -7.64 -35.58 -38.17
CA THR A 408 -8.56 -36.14 -37.17
C THR A 408 -7.84 -36.38 -35.84
N SER A 409 -6.63 -36.93 -35.87
CA SER A 409 -5.85 -37.19 -34.67
C SER A 409 -5.49 -35.91 -33.93
N VAL A 410 -4.95 -34.91 -34.65
CA VAL A 410 -4.57 -33.61 -34.07
C VAL A 410 -5.79 -32.89 -33.48
N PHE A 411 -6.92 -32.88 -34.19
CA PHE A 411 -8.15 -32.28 -33.70
C PHE A 411 -8.64 -32.94 -32.40
N VAL A 412 -8.64 -34.28 -32.33
CA VAL A 412 -9.04 -35.02 -31.12
C VAL A 412 -8.13 -34.66 -29.93
N PHE A 413 -6.81 -34.69 -30.11
CA PHE A 413 -5.88 -34.35 -29.03
C PHE A 413 -6.01 -32.91 -28.58
N SER A 414 -6.15 -31.95 -29.50
CA SER A 414 -6.35 -30.55 -29.15
C SER A 414 -7.70 -30.29 -28.50
N PHE A 415 -8.76 -30.97 -28.92
CA PHE A 415 -10.07 -30.88 -28.28
C PHE A 415 -10.01 -31.39 -26.84
N VAL A 416 -9.40 -32.56 -26.61
CA VAL A 416 -9.16 -33.10 -25.27
C VAL A 416 -8.35 -32.12 -24.42
N PHE A 417 -7.29 -31.54 -24.98
CA PHE A 417 -6.46 -30.56 -24.28
C PHE A 417 -7.25 -29.31 -23.88
N VAL A 418 -8.05 -28.74 -24.79
CA VAL A 418 -8.92 -27.58 -24.50
C VAL A 418 -9.95 -27.94 -23.43
N CYS A 419 -10.55 -29.13 -23.48
CA CYS A 419 -11.48 -29.60 -22.46
C CYS A 419 -10.79 -29.71 -21.09
N VAL A 420 -9.59 -30.28 -21.03
CA VAL A 420 -8.80 -30.39 -19.78
C VAL A 420 -8.49 -29.00 -19.22
N ILE A 421 -8.05 -28.04 -20.05
CA ILE A 421 -7.83 -26.66 -19.60
C ILE A 421 -9.13 -26.03 -19.11
N GLY A 422 -10.23 -26.19 -19.85
CA GLY A 422 -11.54 -25.65 -19.48
C GLY A 422 -12.03 -26.19 -18.13
N VAL A 423 -11.90 -27.50 -17.90
CA VAL A 423 -12.22 -28.14 -16.62
C VAL A 423 -11.34 -27.61 -15.49
N ASN A 424 -10.03 -27.48 -15.71
CA ASN A 424 -9.13 -26.91 -14.70
C ASN A 424 -9.50 -25.46 -14.36
N VAL A 425 -9.73 -24.60 -15.37
CA VAL A 425 -10.09 -23.19 -15.16
C VAL A 425 -11.43 -23.07 -14.45
N THR A 426 -12.44 -23.86 -14.82
CA THR A 426 -13.75 -23.86 -14.16
C THR A 426 -13.66 -24.38 -12.73
N PHE A 427 -12.88 -25.45 -12.49
CA PHE A 427 -12.60 -25.98 -11.17
C PHE A 427 -11.95 -24.93 -10.25
N PHE A 428 -10.85 -24.30 -10.68
CA PHE A 428 -10.20 -23.25 -9.88
C PHE A 428 -11.08 -22.01 -9.69
N ARG A 429 -11.89 -21.65 -10.69
CA ARG A 429 -12.89 -20.57 -10.53
C ARG A 429 -13.95 -20.92 -9.49
N HIS A 430 -14.44 -22.16 -9.50
CA HIS A 430 -15.40 -22.65 -8.53
C HIS A 430 -14.79 -22.71 -7.12
N LEU A 431 -13.58 -23.27 -6.98
CA LEU A 431 -12.85 -23.32 -5.71
C LEU A 431 -12.62 -21.91 -5.14
N ARG A 432 -12.21 -20.95 -5.99
CA ARG A 432 -12.06 -19.54 -5.58
C ARG A 432 -13.39 -18.90 -5.20
N HIS A 433 -14.48 -19.24 -5.87
CA HIS A 433 -15.81 -18.74 -5.53
C HIS A 433 -16.26 -19.28 -4.17
N ASN A 434 -16.10 -20.58 -3.93
CA ASN A 434 -16.45 -21.21 -2.65
C ASN A 434 -15.58 -20.67 -1.52
N HIS A 435 -14.28 -20.46 -1.74
CA HIS A 435 -13.40 -19.82 -0.75
C HIS A 435 -13.88 -18.41 -0.37
N ARG A 436 -14.31 -17.61 -1.35
CA ARG A 436 -14.87 -16.27 -1.08
C ARG A 436 -16.18 -16.34 -0.31
N GLN A 437 -17.04 -17.31 -0.62
CA GLN A 437 -18.29 -17.50 0.13
C GLN A 437 -18.02 -17.97 1.56
N ALA A 438 -17.07 -18.89 1.76
CA ALA A 438 -16.66 -19.34 3.08
C ALA A 438 -16.10 -18.18 3.92
N GLN A 439 -15.26 -17.32 3.33
CA GLN A 439 -14.76 -16.11 3.97
C GLN A 439 -15.88 -15.13 4.33
N GLN A 440 -16.90 -15.00 3.48
CA GLN A 440 -18.07 -14.17 3.80
C GLN A 440 -18.93 -14.76 4.93
N GLN A 441 -18.97 -16.09 5.07
CA GLN A 441 -19.71 -16.76 6.14
C GLN A 441 -18.98 -16.75 7.48
N THR A 442 -17.66 -16.89 7.50
CA THR A 442 -16.87 -16.72 8.74
C THR A 442 -16.85 -15.28 9.25
N ASP A 443 -17.16 -14.34 8.36
CA ASP A 443 -17.21 -12.92 8.64
C ASP A 443 -18.56 -12.40 9.19
N LEU A 444 -19.62 -13.21 9.13
CA LEU A 444 -20.95 -13.01 9.71
C LEU A 444 -21.03 -13.66 11.09
#